data_AF-A0A534X2F0-F1
#
_entry.id   AF-A0A534X2F0-F1
#
_cell.length_a   1.000
_cell.length_b   1.000
_cell.length_c   1.000
_cell.angle_alpha   90.00
_cell.angle_beta   90.00
_cell.angle_gamma   90.00
#
_symmetry.space_group_name_H-M   'P 1'
#
loop_
_entity.id
_entity.type
_entity.pdbx_description
1 polymer ?
#
loop_
_entity_poly.entity_id
_entity_poly.type
_entity_poly.pdbx_seq_one_letter_code
_entity_poly.pdbx_strand_id
1 'polypeptide(L)'
;MLTLLFVPVLVAAIVAMALRRRRRTRLRLAAAARPGASLDRAIPIGSYAEMDDHLARRWCGWCGGYLERMGEGSRSGDGRRYRVARLRCQECERIEEVFFDTTDVLH
;
A
#
# COMPACT_ATOMS: atom_id res chain seq x y z
N MET A 1 -7.61 16.29 -43.44
CA MET A 1 -7.41 14.87 -43.08
C MET A 1 -6.66 14.68 -41.76
N LEU A 2 -5.65 15.50 -41.43
CA LEU A 2 -4.96 15.46 -40.12
C LEU A 2 -5.92 15.61 -38.91
N THR A 3 -6.89 16.52 -38.97
CA THR A 3 -7.84 16.81 -37.88
C THR A 3 -8.73 15.63 -37.50
N LEU A 4 -9.06 14.74 -38.44
CA LEU A 4 -9.89 13.55 -38.17
C LEU A 4 -9.15 12.48 -37.35
N LEU A 5 -7.82 12.50 -37.32
CA LEU A 5 -7.00 11.57 -36.54
C LEU A 5 -6.61 12.12 -35.16
N PHE A 6 -6.49 13.44 -35.01
CA PHE A 6 -6.15 14.05 -33.71
C PHE A 6 -7.28 13.96 -32.68
N VAL A 7 -8.54 14.13 -33.11
CA VAL A 7 -9.70 14.04 -32.22
C VAL A 7 -9.80 12.68 -31.52
N PRO A 8 -9.76 11.53 -32.22
CA PRO A 8 -9.86 10.22 -31.55
C PRO A 8 -8.66 9.94 -30.65
N VAL A 9 -7.44 10.37 -31.02
CA VAL A 9 -6.25 10.21 -30.15
C VAL A 9 -6.39 11.04 -28.87
N LEU A 10 -6.86 12.28 -28.96
CA LEU A 10 -7.10 13.13 -27.80
C LEU A 10 -8.19 12.54 -26.89
N VAL A 11 -9.29 12.08 -27.47
CA VAL A 11 -10.37 11.41 -26.73
C VAL A 11 -9.84 10.15 -26.03
N ALA A 12 -9.07 9.31 -26.72
CA ALA A 12 -8.47 8.11 -26.13
C ALA A 12 -7.53 8.44 -24.97
N ALA A 13 -6.71 9.49 -25.10
CA ALA A 13 -5.81 9.95 -24.03
C ALA A 13 -6.59 10.43 -22.79
N ILE A 14 -7.66 11.21 -22.99
CA ILE A 14 -8.52 11.69 -21.90
C ILE A 14 -9.21 10.53 -21.19
N VAL A 15 -9.79 9.59 -21.95
CA VAL A 15 -10.44 8.40 -21.40
C VAL A 15 -9.45 7.54 -20.60
N ALA A 16 -8.27 7.28 -21.17
CA ALA A 16 -7.22 6.53 -20.49
C ALA A 16 -6.78 7.21 -19.18
N MET A 17 -6.61 8.54 -19.18
CA MET A 17 -6.29 9.31 -17.97
C MET A 17 -7.41 9.25 -16.92
N ALA A 18 -8.67 9.37 -17.33
CA ALA A 18 -9.82 9.28 -16.44
C ALA A 18 -9.91 7.90 -15.78
N LEU A 19 -9.74 6.82 -16.56
CA LEU A 19 -9.72 5.45 -16.05
C LEU A 19 -8.55 5.23 -15.09
N ARG A 20 -7.35 5.71 -15.43
CA ARG A 20 -6.17 5.63 -14.56
C ARG A 20 -6.40 6.37 -13.25
N ARG A 21 -7.03 7.55 -13.27
CA ARG A 21 -7.36 8.33 -12.07
C ARG A 21 -8.38 7.61 -11.20
N ARG A 22 -9.45 7.06 -11.80
CA ARG A 22 -10.45 6.25 -11.08
C ARG A 22 -9.82 5.02 -10.43
N ARG A 23 -8.96 4.29 -11.16
CA ARG A 23 -8.22 3.13 -10.61
C ARG A 23 -7.38 3.54 -9.41
N ARG A 24 -6.60 4.62 -9.52
CA ARG A 24 -5.79 5.15 -8.41
C ARG A 24 -6.64 5.49 -7.18
N THR A 25 -7.75 6.18 -7.36
CA THR A 25 -8.64 6.52 -6.24
C THR A 25 -9.17 5.25 -5.54
N ARG A 26 -9.62 4.26 -6.32
CA ARG A 26 -10.09 2.97 -5.76
C ARG A 26 -9.00 2.26 -4.98
N LEU A 27 -7.78 2.17 -5.54
CA LEU A 27 -6.64 1.53 -4.87
C LEU A 27 -6.29 2.24 -3.56
N ARG A 28 -6.28 3.57 -3.55
CA ARG A 28 -5.98 4.35 -2.35
C ARG A 28 -7.00 4.14 -1.25
N LEU A 29 -8.29 4.15 -1.59
CA LEU A 29 -9.36 3.92 -0.61
C LEU A 29 -9.27 2.50 -0.04
N ALA A 30 -9.07 1.50 -0.89
CA ALA A 30 -8.89 0.12 -0.45
C ALA A 30 -7.64 -0.06 0.43
N ALA A 31 -6.52 0.61 0.09
CA ALA A 31 -5.30 0.57 0.88
C ALA A 31 -5.43 1.29 2.23
N ALA A 32 -6.07 2.46 2.26
CA ALA A 32 -6.33 3.19 3.50
C ALA A 32 -7.26 2.41 4.46
N ALA A 33 -8.17 1.60 3.90
CA ALA A 33 -9.05 0.78 4.70
C ALA A 33 -8.39 -0.51 5.23
N ARG A 34 -7.23 -0.90 4.69
CA ARG A 34 -6.58 -2.19 4.97
C ARG A 34 -6.03 -2.27 6.40
N PRO A 35 -6.03 -3.47 7.03
CA PRO A 35 -5.27 -3.71 8.25
C PRO A 35 -3.80 -3.32 8.12
N GLY A 36 -3.26 -2.65 9.12
CA GLY A 36 -1.90 -2.14 9.20
C GLY A 36 -1.65 -0.86 8.40
N ALA A 37 -2.69 -0.16 7.91
CA ALA A 37 -2.53 1.14 7.24
C ALA A 37 -2.23 2.31 8.21
N SER A 38 -2.52 2.12 9.49
CA SER A 38 -2.25 3.06 10.59
C SER A 38 -2.07 2.31 11.90
N LEU A 39 -1.65 3.01 12.97
CA LEU A 39 -1.56 2.44 14.32
C LEU A 39 -2.92 1.97 14.85
N ASP A 40 -3.99 2.74 14.60
CA ASP A 40 -5.36 2.38 15.03
C ASP A 40 -5.88 1.10 14.35
N ARG A 41 -5.31 0.77 13.19
CA ARG A 41 -5.64 -0.43 12.42
C ARG A 41 -4.50 -1.44 12.42
N ALA A 42 -3.56 -1.36 13.37
CA ALA A 42 -2.42 -2.27 13.42
C ALA A 42 -2.87 -3.73 13.41
N ILE A 43 -2.14 -4.58 12.69
CA ILE A 43 -2.46 -6.00 12.57
C ILE A 43 -1.97 -6.71 13.84
N PRO A 44 -2.84 -7.29 14.67
CA PRO A 44 -2.38 -8.12 15.77
C PRO A 44 -1.73 -9.38 15.20
N ILE A 45 -0.52 -9.69 15.66
CA ILE A 45 0.20 -10.91 15.28
C ILE A 45 0.62 -11.68 16.52
N GLY A 46 0.54 -13.01 16.44
CA GLY A 46 1.07 -13.91 17.47
C GLY A 46 2.54 -14.26 17.25
N SER A 47 3.05 -14.08 16.02
CA SER A 47 4.43 -14.40 15.64
C SER A 47 4.94 -13.54 14.49
N TYR A 48 6.26 -13.44 14.33
CA TYR A 48 6.85 -12.72 13.20
C TYR A 48 6.63 -13.41 11.84
N ALA A 49 6.35 -14.73 11.82
CA ALA A 49 6.01 -15.42 10.58
C ALA A 49 4.69 -14.89 9.99
N GLU A 50 3.69 -14.61 10.83
CA GLU A 50 2.43 -13.98 10.40
C GLU A 50 2.67 -12.60 9.79
N MET A 51 3.65 -11.85 10.31
CA MET A 51 4.05 -10.57 9.74
C MET A 51 4.51 -10.75 8.29
N ASP A 52 5.42 -11.68 8.04
CA ASP A 52 5.93 -11.95 6.69
C ASP A 52 4.80 -12.38 5.73
N ASP A 53 3.86 -13.21 6.18
CA ASP A 53 2.67 -13.62 5.40
C ASP A 53 1.74 -12.45 5.03
N HIS A 54 1.61 -11.47 5.94
CA HIS A 54 0.84 -10.26 5.69
C HIS A 54 1.54 -9.32 4.70
N LEU A 55 2.88 -9.29 4.72
CA LEU A 55 3.67 -8.48 3.81
C LEU A 55 3.71 -9.09 2.40
N ALA A 56 3.86 -10.40 2.28
CA ALA A 56 3.96 -11.10 0.99
C ALA A 56 2.74 -10.92 0.08
N ARG A 57 1.54 -10.75 0.66
CA ARG A 57 0.27 -10.58 -0.07
C ARG A 57 -0.09 -9.12 -0.38
N ARG A 58 0.81 -8.19 -0.06
CA ARG A 58 0.52 -6.75 -0.09
C ARG A 58 0.87 -6.15 -1.46
N TRP A 59 0.19 -5.06 -1.78
CA TRP A 59 0.36 -4.33 -3.04
C TRP A 59 0.28 -2.83 -2.78
N CYS A 60 0.94 -2.04 -3.64
CA CYS A 60 1.05 -0.60 -3.48
C CYS A 60 -0.30 0.11 -3.63
N GLY A 61 -0.72 0.83 -2.59
CA GLY A 61 -1.96 1.61 -2.54
C GLY A 61 -2.11 2.66 -3.65
N TRP A 62 -1.03 2.99 -4.35
CA TRP A 62 -1.02 3.98 -5.42
C TRP A 62 -1.15 3.38 -6.84
N CYS A 63 -0.32 2.39 -7.18
CA CYS A 63 -0.25 1.82 -8.53
C CYS A 63 -0.67 0.36 -8.63
N GLY A 64 -0.79 -0.34 -7.49
CA GLY A 64 -1.07 -1.77 -7.41
C GLY A 64 0.15 -2.67 -7.66
N GLY A 65 1.35 -2.09 -7.70
CA GLY A 65 2.59 -2.81 -7.93
C GLY A 65 3.15 -3.56 -6.71
N TYR A 66 4.24 -4.27 -6.92
CA TYR A 66 4.91 -5.07 -5.90
C TYR A 66 5.62 -4.19 -4.87
N LEU A 67 5.50 -4.60 -3.60
CA LEU A 67 6.09 -3.92 -2.46
C LEU A 67 7.26 -4.74 -1.92
N GLU A 68 8.46 -4.20 -2.02
CA GLU A 68 9.67 -4.78 -1.43
C GLU A 68 9.89 -4.26 -0.01
N ARG A 69 10.28 -5.15 0.91
CA ARG A 69 10.62 -4.77 2.29
C ARG A 69 11.98 -4.08 2.32
N MET A 70 12.00 -2.83 2.77
CA MET A 70 13.23 -2.03 2.92
C MET A 70 13.83 -2.13 4.32
N GLY A 71 13.02 -2.47 5.31
CA GLY A 71 13.45 -2.58 6.69
C GLY A 71 12.28 -2.51 7.67
N GLU A 72 12.62 -2.59 8.94
CA GLU A 72 11.66 -2.64 10.03
C GLU A 72 12.09 -1.72 11.16
N GLY A 73 11.12 -1.10 11.82
CA GLY A 73 11.32 -0.31 13.02
C GLY A 73 10.36 -0.75 14.13
N SER A 74 10.57 -0.22 15.32
CA SER A 74 9.68 -0.43 16.46
C SER A 74 9.08 0.90 16.90
N ARG A 75 7.82 0.90 17.30
CA ARG A 75 7.14 2.03 17.97
C ARG A 75 6.43 1.50 19.21
N SER A 76 6.29 2.32 20.23
CA SER A 76 5.55 1.99 21.45
C SER A 76 4.74 3.20 21.91
N GLY A 77 3.60 2.94 22.54
CA GLY A 77 2.69 3.95 23.05
C GLY A 77 1.44 3.32 23.66
N ASP A 78 0.86 3.94 24.69
CA ASP A 78 -0.36 3.48 25.37
C ASP A 78 -0.33 2.02 25.82
N GLY A 79 0.83 1.55 26.31
CA GLY A 79 1.04 0.16 26.73
C GLY A 79 1.12 -0.85 25.58
N ARG A 80 0.99 -0.41 24.32
CA ARG A 80 1.07 -1.26 23.13
C ARG A 80 2.46 -1.18 22.49
N ARG A 81 2.91 -2.30 21.93
CA ARG A 81 4.16 -2.42 21.18
C ARG A 81 3.84 -2.68 19.72
N TYR A 82 4.50 -1.95 18.83
CA TYR A 82 4.28 -2.06 17.40
C TYR A 82 5.58 -2.37 16.65
N ARG A 83 5.48 -3.26 15.68
CA ARG A 83 6.49 -3.43 14.63
C ARG A 83 6.00 -2.71 13.38
N VAL A 84 6.88 -1.92 12.77
CA VAL A 84 6.57 -1.11 11.58
C VAL A 84 7.44 -1.58 10.43
N ALA A 85 6.84 -2.21 9.42
CA ALA A 85 7.54 -2.59 8.20
C ALA A 85 7.48 -1.44 7.20
N ARG A 86 8.65 -1.06 6.64
CA ARG A 86 8.76 -0.08 5.55
C ARG A 86 8.87 -0.81 4.23
N LEU A 87 7.94 -0.50 3.33
CA LEU A 87 7.82 -1.12 2.02
C LEU A 87 8.04 -0.09 0.93
N ARG A 88 8.82 -0.43 -0.09
CA ARG A 88 9.01 0.40 -1.29
C ARG A 88 8.36 -0.29 -2.49
N CYS A 89 7.55 0.46 -3.22
CA CYS A 89 7.00 0.00 -4.49
C CYS A 89 8.08 -0.02 -5.58
N GLN A 90 8.22 -1.12 -6.30
CA GLN A 90 9.23 -1.26 -7.36
C GLN A 90 8.88 -0.51 -8.65
N GLU A 91 7.62 -0.10 -8.82
CA GLU A 91 7.11 0.52 -10.05
C GLU A 91 6.91 2.03 -9.93
N CYS A 92 6.61 2.52 -8.71
CA CYS A 92 6.39 3.95 -8.47
C CYS A 92 7.18 4.54 -7.31
N GLU A 93 8.07 3.73 -6.71
CA GLU A 93 9.05 4.11 -5.67
C GLU A 93 8.47 4.68 -4.38
N ARG A 94 7.14 4.73 -4.26
CA ARG A 94 6.46 5.18 -3.06
C ARG A 94 6.79 4.25 -1.90
N ILE A 95 6.97 4.87 -0.75
CA ILE A 95 7.16 4.19 0.52
C ILE A 95 5.81 4.10 1.24
N GLU A 96 5.51 2.91 1.73
CA GLU A 96 4.35 2.62 2.58
C GLU A 96 4.84 2.01 3.90
N GLU A 97 4.20 2.39 5.00
CA GLU A 97 4.43 1.78 6.31
C GLU A 97 3.29 0.81 6.63
N VAL A 98 3.63 -0.32 7.22
CA VAL A 98 2.68 -1.30 7.71
C VAL A 98 2.87 -1.51 9.20
N PHE A 99 1.81 -1.33 9.97
CA PHE A 99 1.83 -1.41 11.42
C PHE A 99 1.30 -2.76 11.90
N PHE A 100 2.08 -3.43 12.74
CA PHE A 100 1.74 -4.69 13.41
C PHE A 100 1.75 -4.47 14.91
N ASP A 101 0.71 -4.92 15.60
CA ASP A 101 0.68 -4.96 17.06
C ASP A 101 1.35 -6.25 17.53
N THR A 102 2.42 -6.09 18.30
CA THR A 102 3.23 -7.18 18.84
C THR A 102 3.17 -7.22 20.36
N THR A 103 2.11 -6.66 20.96
CA THR A 103 1.98 -6.59 22.42
C THR A 103 2.01 -7.97 23.06
N ASP A 104 1.35 -8.95 22.43
CA ASP A 104 1.20 -10.32 22.91
C ASP A 104 2.20 -11.32 22.31
N VAL A 105 3.15 -10.86 21.47
CA VAL A 105 4.20 -11.73 20.93
C VAL A 105 5.14 -12.08 22.09
N LEU A 106 5.08 -13.34 22.51
CA LEU A 106 5.97 -13.93 23.51
C LEU A 106 7.29 -14.33 22.84
N HIS A 107 8.41 -13.91 23.44
CA HIS A 107 9.77 -14.31 23.04
C HIS A 107 10.08 -15.74 23.45
#